data_AF-A0A938J9J9-F1
#
_entry.id   AF-A0A938J9J9-F1
#
_cell.length_a   1.000
_cell.length_b   1.000
_cell.length_c   1.000
_cell.angle_alpha   90.00
_cell.angle_beta   90.00
_cell.angle_gamma   90.00
#
_symmetry.space_group_name_H-M   'P 1'
#
loop_
_entity.id
_entity.type
_entity.pdbx_description
1 polymer ?
#
loop_
_entity_poly.entity_id
_entity_poly.type
_entity_poly.pdbx_seq_one_letter_code
_entity_poly.pdbx_strand_id
1 'polypeptide(L)'
;MSDARAAVDRILSETPEADDVLRAVVALLAGQPGTTYAAIAFVEDGAETVGPESGVPDPVRRSYRDVVFQGERVGALWLDGDADPALADHVAAAIATHVLIGWDTGGAPWVA
;
A
#
# COMPACT_ATOMS: atom_id res chain seq x y z
N MET A 1 17.73 -0.59 1.02
CA MET A 1 16.91 -1.56 1.78
C MET A 1 16.66 -1.12 3.22
N SER A 2 17.68 -0.94 4.09
CA SER A 2 17.43 -0.57 5.50
C SER A 2 16.72 0.77 5.69
N ASP A 3 17.05 1.79 4.89
CA ASP A 3 16.47 3.14 5.08
C ASP A 3 14.98 3.21 4.73
N ALA A 4 14.56 2.58 3.64
CA ALA A 4 13.16 2.54 3.22
C ALA A 4 12.29 1.79 4.23
N ARG A 5 12.80 0.68 4.76
CA ARG A 5 12.13 -0.10 5.80
C ARG A 5 11.97 0.70 7.09
N ALA A 6 13.07 1.33 7.55
CA ALA A 6 13.02 2.19 8.74
C ALA A 6 12.08 3.39 8.56
N ALA A 7 11.97 3.92 7.34
CA ALA A 7 11.02 4.99 7.03
C ALA A 7 9.57 4.51 7.08
N VAL A 8 9.27 3.29 6.61
CA VAL A 8 7.93 2.68 6.77
C VAL A 8 7.60 2.50 8.25
N ASP A 9 8.52 1.93 9.03
CA ASP A 9 8.33 1.74 10.47
C ASP A 9 8.05 3.07 11.18
N ARG A 10 8.73 4.15 10.76
CA ARG A 10 8.49 5.50 11.27
C ARG A 10 7.09 5.99 10.95
N ILE A 11 6.66 5.92 9.68
CA ILE A 11 5.32 6.34 9.24
C ILE A 11 4.24 5.65 10.09
N LEU A 12 4.35 4.33 10.26
CA LEU A 12 3.40 3.54 11.03
C LEU A 12 3.34 3.93 12.52
N SER A 13 4.44 4.45 13.07
CA SER A 13 4.53 4.82 14.49
C SER A 13 4.16 6.29 14.78
N GLU A 14 4.33 7.18 13.80
CA GLU A 14 4.21 8.63 14.01
C GLU A 14 2.91 9.21 13.42
N THR A 15 2.27 8.51 12.49
CA THR A 15 1.04 8.97 11.84
C THR A 15 -0.19 8.34 12.51
N PRO A 16 -1.12 9.15 13.07
CA PRO A 16 -2.23 8.63 13.87
C PRO A 16 -3.42 8.13 13.06
N GLU A 17 -3.62 8.64 11.85
CA GLU A 17 -4.77 8.30 10.99
C GLU A 17 -4.38 7.24 9.97
N ALA A 18 -5.20 6.18 9.87
CA ALA A 18 -4.93 5.06 8.97
C ALA A 18 -4.78 5.51 7.52
N ASP A 19 -5.67 6.39 7.05
CA ASP A 19 -5.62 6.89 5.68
C ASP A 19 -4.34 7.69 5.37
N ASP A 20 -3.84 8.46 6.35
CA ASP A 20 -2.61 9.21 6.20
C ASP A 20 -1.39 8.28 6.18
N VAL A 21 -1.39 7.23 7.02
CA VAL A 21 -0.40 6.16 6.97
C VAL A 21 -0.36 5.53 5.57
N LEU A 22 -1.51 5.11 5.03
CA LEU A 22 -1.57 4.41 3.75
C LEU A 22 -1.09 5.31 2.59
N ARG A 23 -1.48 6.58 2.58
CA ARG A 23 -1.00 7.56 1.58
C ARG A 23 0.50 7.79 1.67
N ALA A 24 1.04 7.95 2.88
CA ALA A 24 2.47 8.17 3.08
C ALA A 24 3.30 6.95 2.65
N VAL A 25 2.83 5.74 2.95
CA VAL A 25 3.47 4.49 2.51
C VAL A 25 3.49 4.38 0.98
N VAL A 26 2.37 4.65 0.32
CA VAL A 26 2.26 4.61 -1.14
C VAL A 26 3.20 5.63 -1.80
N ALA A 27 3.22 6.87 -1.30
CA ALA A 27 4.13 7.90 -1.79
C ALA A 27 5.61 7.51 -1.60
N LEU A 28 5.95 6.91 -0.45
CA LEU A 28 7.30 6.43 -0.18
C LEU A 28 7.72 5.30 -1.15
N LEU A 29 6.81 4.37 -1.44
CA LEU A 29 7.06 3.26 -2.36
C LEU A 29 7.24 3.73 -3.80
N ALA A 30 6.38 4.64 -4.27
CA ALA A 30 6.52 5.26 -5.60
C ALA A 30 7.81 6.07 -5.75
N GLY A 31 8.38 6.57 -4.64
CA GLY A 31 9.69 7.24 -4.61
C GLY A 31 10.89 6.30 -4.54
N GLN A 32 10.70 4.98 -4.40
CA GLN A 32 11.81 4.04 -4.34
C GLN A 32 12.45 3.83 -5.72
N PRO A 33 13.79 3.65 -5.78
CA PRO A 33 14.44 3.25 -7.02
C PRO A 33 13.83 1.98 -7.61
N GLY A 34 13.46 2.02 -8.88
CA GLY A 34 12.87 0.89 -9.60
C GLY A 34 11.34 0.82 -9.55
N THR A 35 10.69 1.54 -8.64
CA THR A 35 9.21 1.64 -8.60
C THR A 35 8.76 2.82 -9.44
N THR A 36 7.86 2.61 -10.39
CA THR A 36 7.24 3.70 -11.18
C THR A 36 5.89 4.10 -10.63
N TYR A 37 5.19 3.17 -9.98
CA TYR A 37 3.87 3.38 -9.41
C TYR A 37 3.65 2.46 -8.21
N ALA A 38 2.91 2.95 -7.23
CA ALA A 38 2.44 2.19 -6.08
C ALA A 38 0.97 2.50 -5.81
N ALA A 39 0.20 1.49 -5.41
CA ALA A 39 -1.18 1.69 -4.94
C ALA A 39 -1.59 0.62 -3.93
N ILE A 40 -2.61 0.94 -3.14
CA ILE A 40 -3.28 -0.03 -2.28
C ILE A 40 -4.71 -0.20 -2.78
N ALA A 41 -5.08 -1.45 -3.05
CA ALA A 41 -6.46 -1.84 -3.34
C ALA A 41 -7.08 -2.47 -2.09
N PHE A 42 -8.32 -2.07 -1.80
CA PHE A 42 -9.14 -2.64 -0.74
C PHE A 42 -10.03 -3.73 -1.31
N VAL A 43 -10.21 -4.83 -0.58
CA VAL A 43 -11.14 -5.91 -0.97
C VAL A 43 -12.49 -5.67 -0.30
N GLU A 44 -13.54 -5.55 -1.11
CA GLU A 44 -14.94 -5.41 -0.68
C GLU A 44 -15.80 -6.41 -1.47
N ASP A 45 -16.53 -7.28 -0.80
CA ASP A 45 -17.39 -8.30 -1.42
C ASP A 45 -16.69 -9.13 -2.53
N GLY A 46 -15.38 -9.34 -2.38
CA GLY A 46 -14.54 -10.06 -3.34
C GLY A 46 -14.10 -9.25 -4.56
N ALA A 47 -14.46 -7.97 -4.64
CA ALA A 47 -13.97 -7.02 -5.63
C ALA A 47 -12.86 -6.13 -5.05
N GLU A 48 -11.94 -5.68 -5.91
CA GLU A 48 -10.86 -4.77 -5.52
C GLU A 48 -11.19 -3.33 -5.94
N THR A 49 -11.17 -2.41 -4.98
CA THR A 49 -11.30 -0.98 -5.21
C THR A 49 -9.96 -0.30 -4.91
N VAL A 50 -9.39 0.38 -5.91
CA VAL A 50 -8.15 1.14 -5.73
C VAL A 50 -8.40 2.32 -4.81
N GLY A 51 -7.57 2.43 -3.78
CA GLY A 51 -7.55 3.53 -2.83
C GLY A 51 -6.40 4.49 -3.11
N PRO A 52 -5.48 4.72 -2.15
CA PRO A 52 -4.35 5.61 -2.36
C PRO A 52 -3.39 5.05 -3.42
N GLU A 53 -2.99 5.92 -4.34
CA GLU A 53 -2.05 5.62 -5.42
C GLU A 53 -1.05 6.76 -5.63
N SER A 54 0.12 6.45 -6.17
CA SER A 54 1.16 7.44 -6.50
C SER A 54 2.08 6.95 -7.61
N GLY A 55 2.57 7.88 -8.43
CA GLY A 55 3.50 7.60 -9.53
C GLY A 55 2.80 7.52 -10.89
N VAL A 56 3.48 6.88 -11.85
CA VAL A 56 3.02 6.71 -13.24
C VAL A 56 2.76 5.23 -13.50
N PRO A 57 1.49 4.82 -13.71
CA PRO A 57 1.16 3.42 -13.96
C PRO A 57 1.90 2.82 -15.16
N ASP A 58 2.44 1.62 -14.98
CA ASP A 58 2.92 0.72 -16.03
C ASP A 58 2.34 -0.68 -15.79
N PRO A 59 1.08 -0.93 -16.22
CA PRO A 59 0.39 -2.18 -15.93
C PRO A 59 1.08 -3.44 -16.49
N VAL A 60 1.96 -3.29 -17.48
CA VAL A 60 2.72 -4.41 -18.07
C VAL A 60 3.76 -4.94 -17.08
N ARG A 61 4.25 -4.10 -16.18
CA ARG A 61 5.25 -4.43 -15.15
C ARG A 61 4.63 -4.49 -13.75
N ARG A 62 3.32 -4.67 -13.66
CA ARG A 62 2.63 -4.72 -12.37
C ARG A 62 2.92 -6.01 -11.62
N SER A 63 3.25 -5.85 -10.36
CA SER A 63 3.34 -6.90 -9.37
C SER A 63 2.35 -6.64 -8.24
N TYR A 64 1.88 -7.72 -7.63
CA TYR A 64 0.87 -7.71 -6.58
C TYR A 64 1.41 -8.38 -5.33
N ARG A 65 1.02 -7.86 -4.16
CA ARG A 65 1.19 -8.52 -2.86
C ARG A 65 -0.11 -8.47 -2.10
N ASP A 66 -0.60 -9.62 -1.65
CA ASP A 66 -1.78 -9.68 -0.83
C ASP A 66 -1.51 -9.05 0.54
N VAL A 67 -2.45 -8.21 0.98
CA VAL A 67 -2.48 -7.69 2.34
C VAL A 67 -3.43 -8.60 3.13
N VAL A 68 -2.86 -9.34 4.07
CA VAL A 68 -3.57 -10.37 4.83
C VAL A 68 -3.63 -9.98 6.30
N PHE A 69 -4.85 -9.93 6.86
CA PHE A 69 -5.09 -9.71 8.27
C PHE A 69 -5.77 -10.94 8.88
N GLN A 70 -5.18 -11.53 9.91
CA GLN A 70 -5.68 -12.75 10.57
C GLN A 70 -6.01 -13.93 9.61
N GLY A 71 -5.27 -14.05 8.51
CA GLY A 71 -5.47 -15.10 7.51
C GLY A 71 -6.51 -14.79 6.45
N GLU A 72 -7.18 -13.64 6.55
CA GLU A 72 -8.12 -13.14 5.56
C GLU A 72 -7.48 -12.06 4.68
N ARG A 73 -7.76 -12.09 3.38
CA ARG A 73 -7.28 -11.08 2.44
C ARG A 73 -8.15 -9.84 2.55
N VAL A 74 -7.57 -8.74 3.01
CA VAL A 74 -8.27 -7.46 3.22
C VAL A 74 -7.91 -6.41 2.17
N GLY A 75 -6.89 -6.67 1.36
CA GLY A 75 -6.44 -5.78 0.30
C GLY A 75 -5.29 -6.35 -0.51
N ALA A 76 -4.73 -5.51 -1.38
CA ALA A 76 -3.54 -5.80 -2.15
C ALA A 76 -2.67 -4.54 -2.31
N LEU A 77 -1.35 -4.73 -2.23
CA LEU A 77 -0.36 -3.73 -2.62
C LEU A 77 0.02 -3.96 -4.08
N TRP A 78 -0.12 -2.92 -4.90
CA TRP A 78 0.19 -2.92 -6.32
C TRP A 78 1.45 -2.09 -6.54
N LEU A 79 2.40 -2.65 -7.28
CA LEU A 79 3.67 -1.98 -7.59
C LEU A 79 4.02 -2.21 -9.05
N ASP A 80 4.32 -1.14 -9.78
CA ASP A 80 4.79 -1.22 -11.16
C ASP A 80 6.29 -0.93 -11.24
N GLY A 81 6.97 -1.60 -12.17
CA GLY A 81 8.40 -1.48 -12.39
C GLY A 81 9.19 -2.65 -11.82
N ASP A 82 10.45 -2.39 -11.44
CA ASP A 82 11.38 -3.36 -10.86
C ASP A 82 11.48 -3.18 -9.34
N ALA A 83 10.33 -3.01 -8.68
CA ALA A 83 10.24 -2.74 -7.25
C ALA A 83 10.90 -3.84 -6.40
N ASP A 84 11.52 -3.44 -5.28
CA ASP A 84 12.18 -4.37 -4.36
C ASP A 84 11.15 -5.34 -3.73
N PRO A 85 11.21 -6.64 -4.03
CA PRO A 85 10.21 -7.59 -3.56
C PRO A 85 10.24 -7.77 -2.04
N ALA A 86 11.42 -7.65 -1.40
CA ALA A 86 11.54 -7.84 0.04
C ALA A 86 10.97 -6.64 0.82
N LEU A 87 11.10 -5.43 0.27
CA LEU A 87 10.41 -4.26 0.80
C LEU A 87 8.91 -4.39 0.60
N ALA A 88 8.46 -4.80 -0.58
CA ALA A 88 7.04 -4.98 -0.89
C ALA A 88 6.35 -5.97 0.06
N ASP A 89 6.96 -7.15 0.29
CA ASP A 89 6.45 -8.17 1.21
C ASP A 89 6.35 -7.64 2.64
N HIS A 90 7.36 -6.90 3.08
CA HIS A 90 7.37 -6.31 4.40
C HIS A 90 6.27 -5.26 4.57
N VAL A 91 6.11 -4.36 3.59
CA VAL A 91 5.08 -3.32 3.65
C VAL A 91 3.69 -3.94 3.63
N ALA A 92 3.43 -4.91 2.75
CA ALA A 92 2.14 -5.59 2.67
C ALA A 92 1.73 -6.21 4.02
N ALA A 93 2.68 -6.81 4.75
CA ALA A 93 2.43 -7.32 6.10
C ALA A 93 2.21 -6.20 7.13
N ALA A 94 2.98 -5.11 7.06
CA ALA A 94 2.97 -4.04 8.06
C ALA A 94 1.70 -3.16 7.99
N ILE A 95 1.10 -2.99 6.81
CA ILE A 95 -0.08 -2.14 6.63
C ILE A 95 -1.42 -2.85 6.89
N ALA A 96 -1.44 -4.16 7.17
CA ALA A 96 -2.67 -4.95 7.22
C ALA A 96 -3.75 -4.39 8.15
N THR A 97 -3.37 -3.98 9.36
CA THR A 97 -4.31 -3.35 10.31
C THR A 97 -4.84 -2.01 9.80
N HIS A 98 -4.01 -1.21 9.14
CA HIS A 98 -4.39 0.10 8.60
C HIS A 98 -5.31 -0.04 7.39
N VAL A 99 -5.09 -1.06 6.57
CA VAL A 99 -5.98 -1.37 5.43
C VAL A 99 -7.37 -1.77 5.91
N LEU A 100 -7.46 -2.56 6.98
CA LEU A 100 -8.75 -2.90 7.59
C LEU A 100 -9.49 -1.66 8.12
N ILE A 101 -8.77 -0.75 8.78
CA ILE A 101 -9.36 0.49 9.35
C ILE A 101 -9.76 1.48 8.25
N GLY A 102 -8.89 1.73 7.27
CA GLY A 102 -9.16 2.65 6.16
C GLY A 102 -10.30 2.17 5.23
N TRP A 103 -10.61 0.87 5.27
CA TRP A 103 -11.80 0.32 4.64
C TRP A 103 -13.07 0.59 5.47
N ASP A 104 -13.02 0.38 6.80
CA ASP A 104 -14.16 0.57 7.72
C ASP A 104 -14.57 2.04 7.92
N THR A 105 -13.71 3.01 7.58
CA THR A 105 -14.04 4.46 7.64
C THR A 105 -14.98 4.92 6.52
N GLY A 106 -15.50 4.01 5.69
CA GLY A 106 -16.58 4.31 4.75
C GLY A 106 -16.15 5.21 3.60
N GLY A 107 -14.96 4.91 3.02
CA GLY A 107 -14.42 5.43 1.77
C GLY A 107 -15.18 6.61 1.19
N ALA A 108 -14.95 7.82 1.72
CA ALA A 108 -15.27 9.00 0.94
C ALA A 108 -14.49 8.84 -0.38
N PRO A 109 -15.15 8.95 -1.56
CA PRO A 109 -14.49 8.70 -2.82
C PRO A 109 -13.23 9.56 -2.89
N TRP A 110 -12.09 8.91 -3.09
CA TRP A 110 -10.79 9.56 -3.21
C TRP A 110 -10.83 10.43 -4.48
N VAL A 111 -11.22 11.69 -4.33
CA VAL A 111 -11.16 12.67 -5.41
C VAL A 111 -9.70 13.06 -5.61
N ALA A 112 -9.20 12.75 -6.81
CA ALA A 112 -7.88 13.11 -7.30
C ALA A 112 -7.62 14.63 -7.31
#